data_AF-A0A6L3X7F0-F1
#
_entry.id   AF-A0A6L3X7F0-F1
#
_cell.length_a   1.000
_cell.length_b   1.000
_cell.length_c   1.000
_cell.angle_alpha   90.00
_cell.angle_beta   90.00
_cell.angle_gamma   90.00
#
_symmetry.space_group_name_H-M   'P 1'
#
loop_
_entity.id
_entity.type
_entity.pdbx_description
1 polymer ?
#
loop_
_entity_poly.entity_id
_entity_poly.type
_entity_poly.pdbx_seq_one_letter_code
_entity_poly.pdbx_strand_id
1 'polypeptide(L)' 'RVTYQSRKSPASWRGSYAEQLIDLNAVSEAKVFFEGSAREAARLFPANANVAATVALGGVGMDDTRVQLMLDPATIRNT' A
#
# COMPACT_ATOMS: atom_id res chain seq x y z
N ARG A 1 15.47 -8.01 -7.06
CA ARG A 1 14.01 -7.84 -6.80
C ARG A 1 13.86 -7.06 -5.51
N VAL A 2 13.13 -5.95 -5.52
CA VAL A 2 12.94 -5.06 -4.36
C VAL A 2 11.52 -5.26 -3.83
N THR A 3 11.35 -5.24 -2.51
CA THR A 3 10.03 -5.25 -1.87
C THR A 3 9.81 -3.91 -1.16
N TYR A 4 8.77 -3.20 -1.57
CA TYR A 4 8.26 -2.02 -0.89
C TYR A 4 7.08 -2.41 0.00
N GLN A 5 7.14 -2.05 1.28
CA GLN A 5 6.05 -2.27 2.23
C GLN A 5 5.56 -0.92 2.75
N SER A 6 4.24 -0.72 2.72
CA SER A 6 3.61 0.44 3.35
C SER A 6 2.62 -0.04 4.39
N ARG A 7 2.64 0.58 5.57
CA ARG A 7 1.74 0.31 6.68
C ARG A 7 1.09 1.63 7.08
N LYS A 8 -0.24 1.68 7.07
CA LYS A 8 -1.01 2.85 7.50
C LYS A 8 -2.23 2.43 8.30
N SER A 9 -2.79 3.39 9.05
CA SER A 9 -4.03 3.17 9.78
C SER A 9 -5.21 2.91 8.84
N PRO A 10 -6.24 2.17 9.29
CA PRO A 10 -7.48 2.04 8.52
C PRO A 10 -8.10 3.37 8.10
N ALA A 11 -7.97 4.40 8.95
CA ALA A 11 -8.41 5.75 8.63
C ALA A 11 -7.69 6.34 7.40
N SER A 12 -6.40 6.08 7.22
CA SER A 12 -5.61 6.57 6.07
C SER A 12 -5.96 5.90 4.75
N TRP A 13 -6.69 4.79 4.77
CA TRP A 13 -7.12 4.05 3.58
C TRP A 13 -8.58 4.30 3.19
N ARG A 14 -9.33 5.08 3.98
CA ARG A 14 -10.73 5.42 3.65
C ARG A 14 -10.83 6.21 2.36
N GLY A 15 -11.86 5.90 1.57
CA GLY A 15 -12.07 6.48 0.24
C GLY A 15 -11.06 6.02 -0.83
N SER A 16 -10.24 5.00 -0.53
CA SER A 16 -9.37 4.35 -1.51
C SER A 16 -9.93 3.00 -1.95
N TYR A 17 -9.32 2.39 -2.97
CA TYR A 17 -9.67 1.04 -3.43
C TYR A 17 -9.56 -0.04 -2.34
N ALA A 18 -8.89 0.25 -1.21
CA ALA A 18 -8.81 -0.66 -0.08
C ALA A 18 -10.19 -1.08 0.46
N GLU A 19 -11.19 -0.20 0.41
CA GLU A 19 -12.56 -0.49 0.86
C GLU A 19 -13.25 -1.60 0.05
N GLN A 20 -12.78 -1.88 -1.16
CA GLN A 20 -13.26 -3.00 -1.97
C GLN A 20 -12.54 -4.32 -1.68
N LEU A 21 -11.38 -4.28 -1.01
CA LEU A 21 -10.54 -5.44 -0.74
C LEU A 21 -10.68 -5.94 0.70
N ILE A 22 -11.03 -5.07 1.65
CA ILE A 22 -11.11 -5.39 3.07
C ILE A 22 -12.04 -4.43 3.80
N ASP A 23 -12.76 -4.93 4.80
CA ASP A 23 -13.53 -4.09 5.72
C ASP A 23 -12.61 -3.37 6.70
N LEU A 24 -12.42 -2.06 6.46
CA LEU A 24 -11.57 -1.19 7.27
C LEU A 24 -12.04 -1.07 8.73
N ASN A 25 -13.31 -1.37 9.04
CA ASN A 25 -13.84 -1.30 10.41
C ASN A 25 -13.61 -2.60 11.21
N ALA A 26 -13.40 -3.72 10.52
CA ALA A 26 -13.23 -5.04 11.13
C ALA A 26 -11.76 -5.43 11.33
N VAL A 27 -10.81 -4.53 11.04
CA VAL A 27 -9.38 -4.80 11.20
C VAL A 27 -8.96 -4.64 12.66
N SER A 28 -8.70 -5.76 13.33
CA SER A 28 -8.19 -5.82 14.71
C SER A 28 -6.67 -6.01 14.80
N GLU A 29 -6.02 -6.43 13.72
CA GLU A 29 -4.57 -6.69 13.68
C GLU A 29 -3.95 -6.23 12.36
N ALA A 30 -2.62 -6.08 12.33
CA ALA A 30 -1.92 -5.66 11.14
C ALA A 30 -2.06 -6.71 10.03
N LYS A 31 -2.55 -6.31 8.86
CA LYS A 31 -2.85 -7.23 7.76
C LYS A 31 -2.50 -6.64 6.40
N VAL A 32 -1.80 -7.43 5.59
CA VAL A 32 -1.62 -7.16 4.16
C VAL A 32 -2.96 -7.35 3.47
N PHE A 33 -3.48 -6.29 2.86
CA PHE A 33 -4.73 -6.36 2.09
C PHE A 33 -4.50 -6.29 0.58
N PHE A 34 -3.30 -5.89 0.17
CA PHE A 34 -2.90 -5.84 -1.23
C PHE A 34 -1.44 -6.26 -1.38
N GLU A 35 -1.20 -7.09 -2.40
CA GLU A 35 0.14 -7.49 -2.82
C GLU A 35 0.19 -7.60 -4.36
N GLY A 36 1.16 -6.94 -4.98
CA GLY A 36 1.29 -6.89 -6.44
C GLY A 36 2.55 -6.18 -6.92
N SER A 37 2.61 -5.86 -8.21
CA SER A 37 3.68 -5.01 -8.76
C SER A 37 3.49 -3.54 -8.37
N ALA A 38 4.55 -2.74 -8.44
CA ALA A 38 4.44 -1.30 -8.24
C ALA A 38 3.56 -0.64 -9.31
N ARG A 39 3.49 -1.20 -10.52
CA ARG A 39 2.57 -0.74 -11.58
C ARG A 39 1.11 -0.93 -11.17
N GLU A 40 0.74 -2.10 -10.67
CA GLU A 40 -0.62 -2.37 -10.20
C GLU A 40 -0.98 -1.50 -9.00
N ALA A 41 -0.05 -1.35 -8.05
CA ALA A 41 -0.23 -0.49 -6.90
C ALA A 41 -0.47 0.98 -7.30
N ALA A 42 0.31 1.50 -8.26
CA ALA A 42 0.15 2.85 -8.79
C ALA A 42 -1.23 3.08 -9.43
N ARG A 43 -1.74 2.06 -10.13
CA ARG A 43 -3.03 2.11 -10.82
C ARG A 43 -4.21 2.07 -9.84
N LEU A 44 -4.13 1.22 -8.81
CA LEU A 44 -5.22 1.00 -7.85
C LEU A 44 -5.20 2.01 -6.69
N PHE A 45 -4.02 2.54 -6.35
CA PHE A 45 -3.83 3.46 -5.23
C PHE A 45 -3.10 4.74 -5.68
N PRO A 46 -3.71 5.60 -6.52
CA PRO A 46 -3.07 6.79 -7.06
C PRO A 46 -2.72 7.84 -6.00
N ALA A 47 -3.41 7.86 -4.84
CA ALA A 47 -3.01 8.67 -3.69
C ALA A 47 -1.64 8.25 -3.11
N ASN A 48 -1.16 7.04 -3.45
CA ASN A 48 0.18 6.55 -3.16
C ASN A 48 1.09 6.59 -4.39
N ALA A 49 0.80 7.39 -5.42
CA ALA A 49 1.63 7.52 -6.62
C ALA A 49 3.10 7.88 -6.32
N ASN A 50 3.37 8.49 -5.16
CA ASN A 50 4.73 8.71 -4.67
C ASN A 50 5.52 7.38 -4.55
N VAL A 51 4.87 6.27 -4.19
CA VAL A 51 5.48 4.91 -4.17
C VAL A 51 5.91 4.48 -5.56
N ALA A 52 5.06 4.70 -6.55
CA ALA A 52 5.34 4.37 -7.94
C ALA A 52 6.54 5.16 -8.47
N ALA A 53 6.61 6.46 -8.13
CA ALA A 53 7.70 7.35 -8.50
C ALA A 53 9.01 7.01 -7.78
N THR A 54 8.99 6.79 -6.45
CA THR A 54 10.18 6.46 -5.66
C THR A 54 10.79 5.12 -6.10
N VAL A 55 9.95 4.13 -6.41
CA VAL A 55 10.40 2.83 -6.90
C VAL A 55 10.95 2.92 -8.33
N ALA A 56 10.30 3.68 -9.21
CA ALA A 56 10.79 3.91 -10.57
C ALA A 56 12.13 4.68 -10.58
N LEU A 57 12.34 5.59 -9.62
CA LEU A 57 13.57 6.36 -9.48
C LEU A 57 14.69 5.62 -8.74
N GLY A 58 14.38 4.58 -7.96
CA GLY A 58 15.30 3.94 -7.00
C GLY A 58 15.93 2.61 -7.43
N GLY A 59 15.65 2.04 -8.61
CA GLY A 59 16.31 0.80 -9.01
C GLY A 59 15.65 0.02 -10.15
N VAL A 60 15.07 -1.15 -9.82
CA VAL A 60 14.81 -2.28 -10.74
C VAL A 60 13.59 -2.15 -11.68
N GLY A 61 12.86 -1.04 -11.64
CA GLY A 61 11.64 -0.84 -12.44
C GLY A 61 10.33 -1.25 -11.74
N MET A 62 9.20 -0.83 -12.31
CA MET A 62 7.88 -0.95 -11.68
C MET A 62 7.35 -2.38 -11.60
N ASP A 63 7.64 -3.21 -12.60
CA ASP A 63 7.14 -4.58 -12.70
C ASP A 63 7.96 -5.55 -11.82
N ASP A 64 9.25 -5.29 -11.67
CA ASP A 64 10.18 -6.07 -10.83
C ASP A 64 10.20 -5.65 -9.36
N THR A 65 9.39 -4.65 -8.99
CA THR A 65 9.21 -4.24 -7.60
C THR A 65 7.91 -4.79 -7.05
N ARG A 66 8.02 -5.56 -5.97
CA ARG A 66 6.88 -6.10 -5.24
C ARG A 66 6.41 -5.06 -4.22
N VAL A 67 5.11 -4.79 -4.20
CA VAL A 67 4.47 -3.88 -3.25
C VAL A 67 3.55 -4.67 -2.35
N GLN A 68 3.65 -4.44 -1.04
CA GLN A 68 2.70 -4.91 -0.05
C GLN A 68 2.12 -3.72 0.72
N LEU A 69 0.80 -3.60 0.71
CA LEU A 69 0.09 -2.56 1.47
C LEU A 69 -0.62 -3.20 2.65
N MET A 70 -0.35 -2.65 3.82
CA MET A 70 -0.84 -3.12 5.09
C MET A 70 -1.73 -2.09 5.78
N LEU A 71 -2.79 -2.63 6.37
CA LEU A 71 -3.58 -1.95 7.38
C LEU A 71 -2.99 -2.29 8.72
N ASP A 72 -2.86 -1.30 9.58
CA ASP A 72 -2.51 -1.53 10.96
C ASP A 72 -3.29 -0.59 11.88
N PRO A 73 -4.21 -1.12 12.70
CA PRO A 73 -4.97 -0.31 13.65
C PRO A 73 -4.09 0.29 14.75
N ALA A 74 -2.88 -0.25 15.00
CA ALA A 74 -1.93 0.29 15.96
C ALA A 74 -1.09 1.46 15.42
N THR A 75 -1.16 1.78 14.12
CA THR A 75 -0.44 2.91 13.54
C THR A 75 -1.22 4.21 13.80
N ILE A 76 -0.82 4.98 14.80
CA ILE A 76 -1.52 6.23 15.21
C ILE A 76 -0.92 7.47 14.51
N ARG A 77 0.24 7.36 13.86
CA ARG A 77 0.94 8.50 13.26
C ARG A 77 1.70 8.09 11.99
N ASN A 78 1.51 8.84 10.89
CA ASN A 78 2.33 8.70 9.68
C ASN A 78 3.77 9.12 10.02
N THR A 79 4.71 8.20 9.96
CA THR A 79 6.15 8.49 9.80
C THR A 79 6.59 8.11 8.41
#